data_AF-A0A7C1ELI2-F1
#
_entry.id   AF-A0A7C1ELI2-F1
#
_cell.length_a   1.000
_cell.length_b   1.000
_cell.length_c   1.000
_cell.angle_alpha   90.00
_cell.angle_beta   90.00
_cell.angle_gamma   90.00
#
_symmetry.space_group_name_H-M   'P 1'
#
loop_
_entity.id
_entity.type
_entity.pdbx_description
1 polymer ?
#
loop_
_entity_poly.entity_id
_entity_poly.type
_entity_poly.pdbx_seq_one_letter_code
_entity_poly.pdbx_strand_id
1 'polypeptide(L)'
;MKKILVLLLALTAVFVLKGATLAEAKAKKVTTMKFSGVVLWVNPILNVIALKGNDGEVRFKVHATTTFKRKGKVVHLSKFEKGDKVTIAYRVQKNTKIAAAVY
;
A
#
# COMPACT_ATOMS: atom_id res chain seq x y z
N MET A 1 -61.04 12.54 13.89
CA MET A 1 -59.95 13.32 14.53
C MET A 1 -59.85 12.88 15.98
N LYS A 2 -58.63 12.57 16.47
CA LYS A 2 -58.26 12.22 17.87
C LYS A 2 -58.92 10.91 18.39
N LYS A 3 -58.29 10.00 19.13
CA LYS A 3 -56.93 9.78 19.65
C LYS A 3 -56.96 8.39 20.34
N ILE A 4 -55.81 7.72 20.36
CA ILE A 4 -55.38 6.72 21.37
C ILE A 4 -56.02 5.32 21.27
N LEU A 5 -55.25 4.39 20.69
CA LEU A 5 -55.16 3.03 21.21
C LEU A 5 -53.67 2.73 21.42
N VAL A 6 -53.21 2.98 22.64
CA VAL A 6 -51.93 2.47 23.15
C VAL A 6 -52.27 1.14 23.80
N LEU A 7 -51.81 0.04 23.22
CA LEU A 7 -51.61 -1.20 23.96
C LEU A 7 -50.58 -2.07 23.24
N LEU A 8 -49.49 -2.36 23.95
CA LEU A 8 -48.65 -3.56 23.87
C LEU A 8 -48.15 -4.00 22.48
N LEU A 9 -46.84 -3.89 22.26
CA LEU A 9 -45.96 -5.06 22.20
C LEU A 9 -44.51 -4.58 22.01
N ALA A 10 -43.81 -4.39 23.13
CA ALA A 10 -42.36 -4.41 23.15
C ALA A 10 -41.92 -5.86 22.91
N LEU A 11 -41.80 -6.26 21.64
CA LEU A 11 -41.29 -7.56 21.26
C LEU A 11 -39.93 -7.39 20.56
N THR A 12 -38.93 -8.02 21.17
CA THR A 12 -37.61 -8.34 20.62
C THR A 12 -36.67 -7.16 20.33
N ALA A 13 -35.97 -6.73 21.38
CA ALA A 13 -34.62 -6.22 21.23
C ALA A 13 -33.74 -7.30 20.58
N VAL A 14 -33.52 -7.12 19.28
CA VAL A 14 -32.36 -7.50 18.47
C VAL A 14 -31.37 -8.46 19.14
N PHE A 15 -31.60 -9.75 18.92
CA PHE A 15 -30.62 -10.80 19.12
C PHE A 15 -29.62 -10.77 17.96
N VAL A 16 -28.58 -9.92 18.03
CA VAL A 16 -27.39 -10.06 17.16
C VAL A 16 -26.14 -9.74 17.99
N LEU A 17 -25.92 -10.52 19.05
CA LEU A 17 -24.59 -10.65 19.65
C LEU A 17 -24.01 -12.02 19.28
N LYS A 18 -22.76 -11.98 18.80
CA LYS A 18 -21.82 -13.09 18.57
C LYS A 18 -22.02 -13.85 17.26
N GLY A 19 -21.42 -13.33 16.20
CA GLY A 19 -21.30 -14.10 14.96
C GLY A 19 -20.61 -13.41 13.79
N ALA A 20 -20.20 -12.14 13.90
CA ALA A 20 -19.28 -11.54 12.95
C ALA A 20 -17.89 -12.17 13.15
N THR A 21 -17.71 -13.39 12.63
CA THR A 21 -16.39 -13.92 12.36
C THR A 21 -15.76 -12.95 11.37
N LEU A 22 -14.79 -12.19 11.91
CA LEU A 22 -13.80 -11.45 11.15
C LEU A 22 -13.45 -12.28 9.92
N ALA A 23 -13.71 -11.74 8.74
CA ALA A 23 -13.08 -12.24 7.54
C ALA A 23 -11.58 -12.21 7.79
N GLU A 24 -10.98 -13.38 8.09
CA GLU A 24 -9.55 -13.58 8.02
C GLU A 24 -9.17 -13.28 6.57
N ALA A 25 -8.77 -12.04 6.33
CA ALA A 25 -8.05 -11.67 5.14
C ALA A 25 -6.81 -12.56 5.13
N LYS A 26 -6.88 -13.68 4.40
CA LYS A 26 -5.74 -14.55 4.12
C LYS A 26 -4.67 -13.66 3.52
N ALA A 27 -3.75 -13.18 4.36
CA ALA A 27 -2.67 -12.32 3.96
C ALA A 27 -1.75 -13.16 3.08
N LYS A 28 -2.01 -13.12 1.77
CA LYS A 28 -1.18 -13.76 0.76
C LYS A 28 0.25 -13.32 1.05
N LYS A 29 1.12 -14.26 1.44
CA LYS A 29 2.51 -13.99 1.78
C LYS A 29 3.20 -13.48 0.51
N VAL A 30 3.28 -12.16 0.35
CA VAL A 30 3.90 -11.54 -0.82
C VAL A 30 5.41 -11.55 -0.63
N THR A 31 6.09 -12.43 -1.35
CA THR A 31 7.56 -12.44 -1.38
C THR A 31 8.05 -11.09 -1.91
N THR A 32 8.79 -10.37 -1.07
CA THR A 32 9.34 -9.06 -1.38
C THR A 32 10.85 -9.19 -1.56
N MET A 33 11.37 -8.73 -2.69
CA MET A 33 12.79 -8.67 -3.02
C MET A 33 13.34 -7.28 -2.71
N LYS A 34 14.66 -7.14 -2.59
CA LYS A 34 15.33 -5.85 -2.41
C LYS A 34 16.27 -5.59 -3.59
N PHE A 35 16.37 -4.33 -3.98
CA PHE A 35 17.31 -3.85 -4.98
C PHE A 35 17.91 -2.54 -4.50
N SER A 36 19.23 -2.43 -4.55
CA SER A 36 19.95 -1.22 -4.15
C SER A 36 20.64 -0.63 -5.36
N GLY A 37 20.58 0.69 -5.52
CA GLY A 37 21.18 1.36 -6.66
C GLY A 37 21.17 2.88 -6.52
N VAL A 38 21.59 3.54 -7.59
CA VAL A 38 21.60 5.00 -7.71
C VAL A 38 20.41 5.44 -8.55
N VAL A 39 19.61 6.39 -8.07
CA VAL A 39 18.49 6.95 -8.83
C VAL A 39 19.00 7.63 -10.09
N LEU A 40 18.51 7.19 -11.24
CA LEU A 40 18.82 7.79 -12.55
C LEU A 40 17.84 8.91 -12.88
N TRP A 41 16.56 8.65 -12.64
CA TRP A 41 15.47 9.61 -12.85
C TRP A 41 14.20 9.13 -12.12
N VAL A 42 13.32 10.08 -11.84
CA VAL A 42 12.00 9.87 -11.25
C VAL A 42 10.97 10.51 -12.16
N ASN A 43 9.96 9.74 -12.57
CA ASN A 43 8.83 10.25 -13.33
C ASN A 43 7.55 10.14 -12.49
N PRO A 44 7.08 11.24 -11.88
CA PRO A 44 5.88 11.23 -11.05
C PRO A 44 4.59 11.06 -11.86
N ILE A 45 4.57 11.44 -13.15
CA ILE A 45 3.40 11.28 -14.04
C ILE A 45 3.17 9.80 -14.33
N LEU A 46 4.25 9.07 -14.65
CA LEU A 46 4.20 7.64 -14.92
C LEU A 46 4.27 6.79 -13.64
N ASN A 47 4.49 7.40 -12.48
CA ASN A 47 4.81 6.75 -11.22
C ASN A 47 5.93 5.70 -11.38
N VAL A 48 7.05 6.11 -11.97
CA VAL A 48 8.22 5.24 -12.17
C VAL A 48 9.44 5.87 -11.55
N ILE A 49 10.23 5.04 -10.87
CA ILE A 49 11.60 5.35 -10.45
C ILE A 49 12.56 4.40 -11.15
N ALA A 50 13.61 4.95 -11.75
CA ALA A 50 14.67 4.16 -12.38
C ALA A 50 15.95 4.25 -11.56
N LEU A 51 16.58 3.10 -11.36
CA LEU A 51 17.86 3.00 -10.68
C LEU A 51 18.91 2.36 -11.58
N LYS A 52 20.16 2.81 -11.42
CA LYS A 52 21.34 2.11 -11.91
C LYS A 52 21.81 1.12 -10.85
N GLY A 53 21.72 -0.17 -11.16
CA GLY A 53 22.41 -1.23 -10.44
C GLY A 53 23.68 -1.68 -11.18
N ASN A 54 24.23 -2.81 -10.76
CA ASN A 54 25.40 -3.42 -11.44
C ASN A 54 25.07 -3.87 -12.87
N ASP A 55 23.91 -4.49 -13.06
CA ASP A 55 23.49 -5.06 -14.36
C ASP A 55 22.84 -4.03 -15.31
N GLY A 56 22.85 -2.75 -14.92
CA GLY A 56 22.28 -1.65 -15.71
C GLY A 56 21.06 -0.97 -15.08
N GLU A 57 20.23 -0.37 -15.92
CA GLU A 57 19.03 0.35 -15.49
C GLU A 57 17.90 -0.61 -15.13
N VAL A 58 17.33 -0.44 -13.94
CA VAL A 58 16.15 -1.16 -13.48
C VAL A 58 15.04 -0.18 -13.14
N ARG A 59 13.87 -0.41 -13.71
CA ARG A 59 12.68 0.43 -13.54
C ARG A 59 11.71 -0.21 -12.56
N PHE A 60 11.18 0.60 -11.65
CA PHE A 60 10.18 0.19 -10.67
C PHE A 60 8.94 1.05 -10.80
N LYS A 61 7.78 0.40 -10.95
CA LYS A 61 6.49 1.07 -10.80
C LYS A 61 6.23 1.34 -9.34
N VAL A 62 5.74 2.53 -9.08
CA VAL A 62 5.43 3.03 -7.75
C VAL A 62 3.92 3.20 -7.67
N HIS A 63 3.32 2.84 -6.54
CA HIS A 63 1.87 2.94 -6.34
C HIS A 63 1.59 3.81 -5.11
N ALA A 64 0.33 4.24 -4.96
CA ALA A 64 -0.11 4.99 -3.78
C ALA A 64 0.16 4.26 -2.45
N THR A 65 0.26 2.93 -2.49
CA THR A 65 0.57 2.10 -1.32
C THR A 65 2.07 1.90 -1.08
N THR A 66 2.94 2.42 -1.95
CA THR A 66 4.39 2.35 -1.74
C THR A 66 4.80 3.26 -0.59
N THR A 67 5.50 2.71 0.40
CA THR A 67 6.02 3.50 1.52
C THR A 67 7.39 4.07 1.16
N PHE A 68 7.58 5.38 1.27
CA PHE A 68 8.89 6.00 1.09
C PHE A 68 9.45 6.41 2.43
N LYS A 69 10.70 6.05 2.70
CA LYS A 69 11.42 6.43 3.91
C LYS A 69 12.73 7.09 3.52
N ARG A 70 13.11 8.16 4.22
CA ARG A 70 14.44 8.76 4.13
C ARG A 70 14.88 9.15 5.54
N LYS A 71 16.05 8.69 5.98
CA LYS A 71 16.56 8.91 7.36
C LYS A 71 15.52 8.54 8.44
N GLY A 72 14.81 7.43 8.25
CA GLY A 72 13.80 6.94 9.21
C GLY A 72 12.44 7.64 9.17
N LYS A 73 12.27 8.73 8.39
CA LYS A 73 11.00 9.45 8.27
C LYS A 73 10.26 9.05 7.01
N VAL A 74 8.92 8.98 7.08
CA VAL A 74 8.08 8.79 5.89
C VAL A 74 8.11 10.06 5.04
N VAL A 75 8.40 9.92 3.75
CA VAL A 75 8.53 11.03 2.80
C VAL A 75 7.69 10.77 1.54
N HIS A 76 7.76 11.69 0.57
CA HIS A 76 7.14 11.53 -0.75
C HIS A 76 8.18 11.14 -1.81
N LEU A 77 7.73 10.54 -2.92
CA LEU A 77 8.56 10.19 -4.07
C LEU A 77 9.37 11.39 -4.60
N SER A 78 8.82 12.60 -4.53
CA SER A 78 9.48 13.84 -4.95
C SER A 78 10.71 14.22 -4.11
N LYS A 79 10.95 13.54 -2.98
CA LYS A 79 12.14 13.74 -2.15
C LYS A 79 13.32 12.87 -2.58
N PHE A 80 13.19 12.08 -3.64
CA PHE A 80 14.29 11.34 -4.24
C PHE A 80 14.69 12.00 -5.54
N GLU A 81 15.98 12.24 -5.69
CA GLU A 81 16.54 12.95 -6.83
C GLU A 81 17.59 12.10 -7.53
N LYS A 82 17.90 12.47 -8.77
CA LYS A 82 18.97 11.83 -9.54
C LYS A 82 20.28 11.89 -8.74
N GLY A 83 20.94 10.75 -8.61
CA GLY A 83 22.17 10.59 -7.84
C GLY A 83 21.97 10.07 -6.42
N ASP A 84 20.74 10.06 -5.88
CA ASP A 84 20.48 9.47 -4.57
C ASP A 84 20.75 7.97 -4.58
N LYS A 85 21.44 7.46 -3.56
CA LYS A 85 21.57 6.03 -3.30
C LYS A 85 20.35 5.57 -2.51
N VAL A 86 19.56 4.65 -3.08
CA VAL A 86 18.33 4.17 -2.45
C VAL A 86 18.23 2.66 -2.52
N THR A 87 17.47 2.08 -1.59
CA THR A 87 17.09 0.66 -1.64
C THR A 87 15.59 0.56 -1.89
N ILE A 88 15.16 -0.21 -2.88
CA ILE A 88 13.76 -0.49 -3.16
C ILE A 88 13.44 -1.93 -2.77
N ALA A 89 12.50 -2.08 -1.84
CA ALA A 89 11.80 -3.33 -1.63
C ALA A 89 10.67 -3.44 -2.68
N TYR A 90 10.63 -4.51 -3.46
CA TYR A 90 9.70 -4.66 -4.58
C TYR A 90 9.16 -6.08 -4.70
N ARG A 91 8.05 -6.22 -5.42
CA ARG A 91 7.46 -7.48 -5.85
C ARG A 91 7.40 -7.53 -7.37
N VAL A 92 7.37 -8.72 -7.95
CA VAL A 92 7.16 -8.88 -9.40
C VAL A 92 5.73 -9.34 -9.63
N GLN A 93 5.01 -8.62 -10.47
CA GLN A 93 3.64 -8.96 -10.87
C GLN A 93 3.53 -8.81 -12.39
N LYS A 94 3.21 -9.90 -13.10
CA LYS A 94 3.12 -9.92 -14.57
C LYS A 94 4.36 -9.27 -15.24
N ASN A 95 5.57 -9.72 -14.87
CA ASN A 95 6.85 -9.15 -15.30
C ASN A 95 7.12 -7.68 -14.97
N THR A 96 6.25 -7.03 -14.19
CA THR A 96 6.45 -5.65 -13.73
C THR A 96 7.00 -5.66 -12.31
N LYS A 97 8.10 -4.94 -12.08
CA LYS A 97 8.64 -4.69 -10.73
C LYS A 97 7.85 -3.57 -10.07
N ILE A 98 7.16 -3.87 -8.99
CA ILE A 98 6.30 -2.95 -8.23
C ILE A 98 6.94 -2.68 -6.87
N ALA A 99 7.26 -1.42 -6.59
CA ALA A 99 7.83 -0.99 -5.33
C ALA A 99 6.81 -1.12 -4.20
N ALA A 100 7.21 -1.82 -3.13
CA ALA A 100 6.50 -1.88 -1.86
C ALA A 100 7.04 -0.81 -0.89
N ALA A 101 8.36 -0.62 -0.87
CA ALA A 101 8.98 0.46 -0.10
C ALA A 101 10.28 0.97 -0.76
N VAL A 102 10.61 2.24 -0.51
CA VAL A 102 11.86 2.90 -0.93
C VAL A 102 12.52 3.48 0.32
N TYR A 103 13.82 3.25 0.49
CA TYR A 103 14.64 3.66 1.64
C TYR A 103 15.83 4.52 1.22
#